data_AF-A0A962QHQ5-F1
#
_entry.id   AF-A0A962QHQ5-F1
#
_cell.length_a   1.000
_cell.length_b   1.000
_cell.length_c   1.000
_cell.angle_alpha   90.00
_cell.angle_beta   90.00
_cell.angle_gamma   90.00
#
_symmetry.space_group_name_H-M   'P 1'
#
loop_
_entity.id
_entity.type
_entity.pdbx_description
1 polymer ?
#
loop_
_entity_poly.entity_id
_entity_poly.type
_entity_poly.pdbx_seq_one_letter_code
_entity_poly.pdbx_strand_id
1 'polypeptide(L)' 'ALFLTGKVFLKYRKNKGTKNSPLPDFFIGAHASVSNFSLITRDVSKFTTYFPKIRLIHPAQ' A
#
# COMPACT_ATOMS: atom_id res chain seq x y z
N ALA A 1 1.90 -4.03 12.01
CA ALA A 1 1.04 -3.56 10.90
C ALA A 1 0.26 -2.28 11.24
N LEU A 2 -0.56 -2.25 12.30
CA LEU A 2 -1.48 -1.12 12.61
C LEU A 2 -0.86 0.29 12.63
N PHE A 3 0.28 0.46 13.31
CA PHE A 3 0.97 1.76 13.37
C PHE A 3 1.43 2.22 11.98
N LEU A 4 1.99 1.30 11.19
CA LEU A 4 2.44 1.57 9.83
C LEU A 4 1.27 1.97 8.93
N THR A 5 0.13 1.27 9.03
CA THR A 5 -1.12 1.64 8.35
C THR A 5 -1.48 3.10 8.62
N GLY A 6 -1.53 3.50 9.89
CA GLY A 6 -1.90 4.86 10.29
C GLY A 6 -0.94 5.92 9.73
N LYS A 7 0.37 5.66 9.78
CA LYS A 7 1.40 6.58 9.25
C LYS A 7 1.27 6.76 7.73
N VAL A 8 1.10 5.66 7.00
CA VAL A 8 0.99 5.68 5.54
C VAL A 8 -0.33 6.30 5.11
N PHE A 9 -1.44 5.95 5.76
CA PHE A 9 -2.75 6.54 5.50
C PHE A 9 -2.76 8.05 5.77
N LEU A 10 -2.11 8.50 6.84
CA LEU A 10 -1.95 9.93 7.11
C LEU A 10 -1.16 10.63 6.00
N LYS A 11 -0.08 10.02 5.50
CA LYS A 11 0.70 10.54 4.36
C LYS A 11 -0.19 10.64 3.10
N TYR A 12 -0.95 9.59 2.80
CA TYR A 12 -1.92 9.58 1.71
C TYR A 12 -2.99 10.68 1.85
N ARG A 13 -3.56 10.87 3.05
CA ARG A 13 -4.57 11.90 3.31
C ARG A 13 -4.02 13.32 3.17
N LYS A 14 -2.74 13.52 3.46
CA LYS A 14 -2.04 14.81 3.31
C LYS A 14 -1.66 15.14 1.86
N ASN A 15 -1.51 14.12 1.01
CA ASN A 15 -1.24 14.35 -0.41
C ASN A 15 -2.46 14.99 -1.10
N LYS A 16 -2.17 15.87 -2.07
CA LYS A 16 -3.18 16.47 -2.96
C LYS A 16 -3.61 15.46 -4.03
N GLY A 17 -4.85 15.57 -4.51
CA GLY A 17 -5.42 14.69 -5.54
C GLY A 17 -6.66 13.92 -5.08
N THR A 18 -7.27 13.18 -6.02
CA THR A 18 -8.48 12.40 -5.78
C THR A 18 -8.20 11.20 -4.88
N LYS A 19 -8.96 11.08 -3.79
CA LYS A 19 -8.71 10.09 -2.74
C LYS A 19 -9.67 8.90 -2.87
N ASN A 20 -9.34 7.96 -3.75
CA ASN A 20 -10.18 6.77 -4.00
C ASN A 20 -9.79 5.53 -3.19
N SER A 21 -8.63 5.54 -2.54
CA SER A 21 -8.12 4.41 -1.79
C SER A 21 -8.75 4.32 -0.39
N PRO A 22 -9.46 3.24 -0.06
CA PRO A 22 -10.03 3.03 1.27
C PRO A 22 -8.94 2.61 2.27
N LEU A 23 -9.21 2.78 3.57
CA LEU A 23 -8.29 2.42 4.65
C LEU A 23 -7.83 0.95 4.63
N PRO A 24 -8.68 -0.05 4.30
CA PRO A 24 -8.28 -1.46 4.27
C PRO A 24 -7.07 -1.77 3.36
N ASP A 25 -6.92 -1.06 2.23
CA ASP A 25 -5.79 -1.28 1.32
C ASP A 25 -4.44 -0.97 1.97
N PHE A 26 -4.43 0.02 2.87
CA PHE A 26 -3.25 0.36 3.66
C PHE A 26 -2.96 -0.69 4.73
N PHE A 27 -3.98 -1.38 5.25
CA PHE A 27 -3.78 -2.52 6.15
C PHE A 27 -3.15 -3.70 5.41
N ILE A 28 -3.62 -4.00 4.20
CA ILE A 28 -3.07 -5.06 3.36
C ILE A 28 -1.59 -4.77 3.06
N GLY A 29 -1.27 -3.56 2.58
CA GLY A 29 0.11 -3.17 2.32
C GLY A 29 0.98 -3.17 3.59
N ALA A 30 0.48 -2.63 4.69
CA ALA A 30 1.24 -2.59 5.94
C ALA A 30 1.49 -3.99 6.52
N HIS A 31 0.55 -4.91 6.38
CA HIS A 31 0.73 -6.29 6.80
C HIS A 31 1.74 -7.01 5.91
N ALA A 32 1.59 -6.92 4.58
CA ALA A 32 2.52 -7.52 3.63
C ALA A 32 3.96 -6.99 3.81
N SER A 33 4.13 -5.69 4.06
CA SER A 33 5.45 -5.09 4.28
C SER A 33 6.11 -5.51 5.60
N VAL A 34 5.34 -5.76 6.66
CA VAL A 34 5.90 -6.18 7.95
C VAL A 34 6.20 -7.67 7.96
N SER A 35 5.35 -8.46 7.31
CA SER A 35 5.47 -9.92 7.23
C SER A 35 6.38 -10.40 6.08
N ASN A 36 6.98 -9.48 5.30
CA ASN A 36 7.78 -9.78 4.10
C ASN A 36 7.04 -10.66 3.07
N PHE A 37 5.73 -10.45 2.92
CA PHE A 37 4.94 -11.15 1.92
C PHE A 37 4.98 -10.45 0.56
N SER A 38 4.85 -11.25 -0.48
CA SER A 38 4.59 -10.72 -1.82
C SER A 38 3.12 -10.35 -1.94
N LEU A 39 2.83 -9.27 -2.66
CA LEU A 39 1.46 -8.79 -2.87
C LEU A 39 1.14 -8.80 -4.36
N ILE A 40 0.12 -9.57 -4.74
CA ILE A 40 -0.43 -9.55 -6.09
C ILE A 40 -1.38 -8.37 -6.20
N THR A 41 -1.17 -7.48 -7.16
CA THR A 41 -2.04 -6.32 -7.37
C THR A 41 -2.02 -5.80 -8.81
N ARG A 42 -3.15 -5.24 -9.23
CA ARG A 42 -3.24 -4.49 -10.50
C ARG A 42 -2.79 -3.03 -10.35
N ASP A 43 -2.86 -2.48 -9.13
CA ASP A 43 -2.49 -1.10 -8.84
C ASP A 43 -1.04 -1.02 -8.32
N VAL A 44 -0.07 -1.16 -9.24
CA VAL A 44 1.35 -1.20 -8.88
C VAL A 44 1.82 0.15 -8.32
N SER A 45 1.44 1.25 -9.00
CA SER A 45 1.91 2.61 -8.67
C SER A 45 1.56 3.05 -7.26
N LYS A 46 0.38 2.69 -6.76
CA LYS A 46 -0.02 3.00 -5.38
C LYS A 46 0.84 2.25 -4.36
N PHE A 47 0.97 0.95 -4.52
CA PHE A 47 1.70 0.14 -3.55
C PHE A 47 3.21 0.43 -3.59
N THR A 48 3.80 0.76 -4.74
CA THR A 48 5.21 1.20 -4.79
C THR A 48 5.43 2.55 -4.10
N THR A 49 4.49 3.49 -4.25
CA THR A 49 4.58 4.83 -3.62
C THR A 49 4.56 4.78 -2.10
N TYR A 50 3.71 3.92 -1.54
CA TYR A 50 3.44 3.88 -0.10
C TYR A 50 4.15 2.74 0.62
N PHE A 51 4.49 1.67 -0.08
CA PHE A 51 5.12 0.46 0.45
C PHE A 51 6.25 -0.05 -0.48
N PRO A 52 7.31 0.75 -0.71
CA PRO A 52 8.35 0.44 -1.70
C PRO A 52 9.15 -0.84 -1.41
N LYS A 53 9.05 -1.40 -0.21
CA LYS A 53 9.75 -2.63 0.20
C LYS A 53 8.98 -3.91 -0.11
N ILE A 54 7.71 -3.82 -0.50
CA ILE A 54 6.89 -4.99 -0.83
C ILE A 54 7.28 -5.51 -2.20
N ARG A 55 7.49 -6.82 -2.32
CA ARG A 55 7.58 -7.49 -3.61
C ARG A 55 6.19 -7.53 -4.25
N LEU A 56 6.00 -6.83 -5.35
CA LEU A 56 4.73 -6.79 -6.08
C LEU A 56 4.73 -7.79 -7.23
N ILE A 57 3.60 -8.45 -7.43
CA ILE A 57 3.34 -9.35 -8.56
C ILE A 57 2.21 -8.73 -9.38
N HIS A 58 2.48 -8.44 -10.64
CA HIS A 58 1.48 -7.89 -11.56
C HIS A 58 0.93 -9.00 -12.46
N PRO A 59 -0.37 -9.36 -12.35
CA PRO A 59 -0.92 -10.53 -13.03
C PRO A 59 -1.13 -10.37 -14.54
N ALA A 60 -0.96 -9.17 -15.12
CA ALA A 60 -1.09 -8.93 -16.55
C ALA A 60 0.27 -8.79 -17.27
N GLN A 61 1.35 -9.27 -16.65
CA GLN A 61 2.63 -9.48 -17.32
C GLN A 61 2.67 -10.81 -18.06
#